data_AF-A0A484ZDP9-F1
#
_entry.id   AF-A0A484ZDP9-F1
#
_cell.length_a   1.000
_cell.length_b   1.000
_cell.length_c   1.000
_cell.angle_alpha   90.00
_cell.angle_beta   90.00
_cell.angle_gamma   90.00
#
_symmetry.space_group_name_H-M   'P 1'
#
loop_
_entity.id
_entity.type
_entity.pdbx_description
1 polymer ?
#
loop_
_entity_poly.entity_id
_entity_poly.type
_entity_poly.pdbx_seq_one_letter_code
_entity_poly.pdbx_strand_id
1 'polypeptide(L)'
;MGILEVDNAGYANRSTINVNGWMMVSMYQGWNQATGSSAGLDFKAAQADNTTVNGGGLLSVYAGGIVKDTRVNGGGVLLTFLTALHR
;
A
#
# COMPACT_ATOMS: atom_id res chain seq x y z
N MET A 1 -16.73 7.85 3.68
CA MET A 1 -15.77 6.89 3.08
C MET A 1 -14.44 7.09 3.79
N GLY A 2 -13.82 6.02 4.28
CA GLY A 2 -12.54 6.11 4.98
C GLY A 2 -11.41 5.71 4.04
N ILE A 3 -10.36 6.53 3.97
CA ILE A 3 -9.16 6.24 3.19
C ILE A 3 -7.99 6.11 4.16
N LEU A 4 -7.20 5.06 4.00
CA LEU A 4 -5.90 4.89 4.65
C LEU A 4 -4.83 4.83 3.58
N GLU A 5 -3.89 5.75 3.61
CA GLU A 5 -2.71 5.77 2.76
C GLU A 5 -1.49 5.29 3.56
N VAL A 6 -0.77 4.31 3.01
CA VAL A 6 0.45 3.75 3.58
C VAL A 6 1.56 3.98 2.57
N ASP A 7 2.39 4.98 2.84
CA ASP A 7 3.47 5.41 1.95
C ASP A 7 4.87 5.03 2.45
N ASN A 8 5.93 5.63 1.89
CA ASN A 8 7.34 5.39 2.21
C ASN A 8 7.59 5.22 3.72
N ALA A 9 8.18 4.08 4.10
CA ALA A 9 8.39 3.64 5.48
C ALA A 9 7.14 3.56 6.38
N GLY A 10 5.95 3.76 5.83
CA GLY A 10 4.67 3.59 6.49
C GLY A 10 4.37 2.12 6.77
N TYR A 11 3.81 1.87 7.95
CA TYR A 11 3.44 0.53 8.41
C TYR A 11 2.01 0.50 8.94
N ALA A 12 1.17 -0.28 8.29
CA ALA A 12 -0.18 -0.57 8.76
C ALA A 12 -0.25 -2.02 9.25
N ASN A 13 -0.84 -2.25 10.42
CA ASN A 13 -0.98 -3.58 11.01
C ASN A 13 -2.42 -3.81 11.45
N ARG A 14 -2.93 -5.03 11.21
CA ARG A 14 -4.28 -5.45 11.63
C ARG A 14 -5.39 -4.53 11.10
N SER A 15 -5.24 -4.07 9.86
CA SER A 15 -6.21 -3.21 9.20
C SER A 15 -7.45 -4.01 8.80
N THR A 16 -8.63 -3.42 9.00
CA THR A 16 -9.91 -3.95 8.48
C THR A 16 -10.52 -2.95 7.52
N ILE A 17 -10.73 -3.37 6.28
CA ILE A 17 -11.33 -2.56 5.22
C ILE A 17 -12.77 -3.04 5.01
N ASN A 18 -13.72 -2.22 5.44
CA ASN A 18 -15.16 -2.49 5.30
C ASN A 18 -15.73 -1.78 4.07
N VAL A 19 -17.05 -1.90 3.87
CA VAL A 19 -17.78 -1.26 2.78
C VAL A 19 -17.40 0.21 2.62
N ASN A 20 -17.08 0.63 1.40
CA ASN A 20 -16.63 1.98 1.06
C ASN A 20 -15.34 2.43 1.75
N GLY A 21 -14.60 1.50 2.35
CA GLY A 21 -13.25 1.70 2.86
C GLY A 21 -12.24 1.45 1.75
N TRP A 22 -11.21 2.27 1.69
CA TRP A 22 -10.11 2.11 0.75
C TRP A 22 -8.78 2.22 1.48
N MET A 23 -7.90 1.25 1.24
CA MET A 23 -6.51 1.31 1.65
C MET A 23 -5.62 1.33 0.43
N MET A 24 -4.70 2.28 0.39
CA MET A 24 -3.65 2.37 -0.61
C MET A 24 -2.30 2.12 0.05
N VAL A 25 -1.52 1.19 -0.52
CA VAL A 25 -0.16 0.87 -0.07
C VAL A 25 0.79 1.12 -1.22
N SER A 26 1.67 2.10 -1.10
CA SER A 26 2.53 2.54 -2.21
C SER A 26 3.89 3.02 -1.71
N MET A 27 4.97 2.80 -2.45
CA MET A 27 6.16 3.65 -2.27
C MET A 27 6.01 4.85 -3.22
N TYR A 28 5.20 5.85 -2.86
CA TYR A 28 5.12 7.05 -3.68
C TYR A 28 6.47 7.77 -3.68
N GLN A 29 7.10 7.91 -4.85
CA GLN A 29 8.35 8.65 -5.05
C GLN A 29 8.06 10.16 -5.06
N GLY A 30 7.52 10.69 -3.96
CA GLY A 30 7.17 12.11 -3.80
C GLY A 30 8.36 13.03 -3.56
N TRP A 31 9.57 12.69 -3.99
CA TRP A 31 10.78 13.48 -3.73
C TRP A 31 11.50 13.88 -5.01
N ASN A 32 10.80 14.56 -5.93
CA ASN A 32 11.43 15.27 -7.06
C ASN A 32 12.33 16.45 -6.64
N GLN A 33 12.51 16.69 -5.33
CA GLN A 33 13.25 17.83 -4.75
C GLN A 33 14.31 17.42 -3.71
N ALA A 34 14.52 16.11 -3.45
CA ALA A 34 15.61 15.70 -2.57
C ALA A 34 16.94 15.76 -3.33
N THR A 35 17.64 16.89 -3.26
CA THR A 35 19.03 17.04 -3.73
C THR A 35 20.05 16.36 -2.81
N GLY A 36 19.61 15.43 -1.96
CA GLY A 36 20.47 14.64 -1.09
C GLY A 36 20.82 13.31 -1.75
N SER A 37 22.10 12.97 -1.76
CA SER A 37 22.61 11.67 -2.21
C SER A 37 21.73 10.52 -1.69
N SER A 38 21.39 9.58 -2.57
CA SER A 38 20.62 8.35 -2.28
C SER A 38 21.20 7.53 -1.12
N ALA A 39 22.44 7.80 -0.70
CA ALA A 39 23.11 7.15 0.42
C ALA A 39 22.58 7.55 1.82
N GLY A 40 21.78 8.62 1.93
CA GLY A 40 21.23 9.10 3.22
C GLY A 40 19.73 8.86 3.43
N LEU A 41 19.03 8.32 2.42
CA LEU A 41 17.59 8.10 2.48
C LEU A 41 17.34 6.60 2.68
N ASP A 42 16.92 6.20 3.89
CA ASP A 42 16.49 4.84 4.19
C ASP A 42 15.13 4.59 3.50
N PHE A 43 15.17 4.19 2.22
CA PHE A 43 13.99 3.89 1.42
C PHE A 43 13.41 2.54 1.86
N LYS A 44 12.47 2.60 2.81
CA LYS A 44 11.73 1.42 3.25
C LYS A 44 10.42 1.28 2.51
N ALA A 45 10.09 0.02 2.22
CA ALA A 45 8.80 -0.33 1.67
C ALA A 45 7.65 0.15 2.54
N ALA A 46 6.61 0.65 1.89
CA ALA A 46 5.30 0.73 2.51
C ALA A 46 4.82 -0.69 2.77
N GLN A 47 4.41 -0.97 4.01
CA GLN A 47 4.03 -2.32 4.38
C GLN A 47 2.67 -2.36 5.11
N ALA A 48 1.80 -3.27 4.68
CA ALA A 48 0.57 -3.59 5.38
C ALA A 48 0.51 -5.08 5.76
N ASP A 49 0.38 -5.37 7.04
CA ASP A 49 0.33 -6.74 7.57
C ASP A 49 -1.03 -7.04 8.20
N ASN A 50 -1.45 -8.30 8.10
CA ASN A 50 -2.67 -8.83 8.72
C ASN A 50 -3.94 -8.06 8.30
N THR A 51 -4.06 -7.75 7.01
CA THR A 51 -5.18 -6.96 6.48
C THR A 51 -6.38 -7.84 6.17
N THR A 52 -7.57 -7.47 6.67
CA THR A 52 -8.85 -8.09 6.28
C THR A 52 -9.64 -7.15 5.38
N VAL A 53 -10.01 -7.63 4.19
CA VAL A 53 -10.86 -6.89 3.23
C VAL A 53 -12.23 -7.55 3.18
N ASN A 54 -13.26 -6.84 3.64
CA ASN A 54 -14.66 -7.30 3.64
C ASN A 54 -15.40 -6.84 2.38
N GLY A 55 -16.63 -7.34 2.19
CA GLY A 55 -17.49 -7.00 1.07
C GLY A 55 -17.62 -5.48 0.85
N GLY A 56 -17.29 -5.02 -0.36
CA GLY A 56 -17.30 -3.60 -0.73
C GLY A 56 -16.10 -2.78 -0.22
N GLY A 57 -15.09 -3.42 0.37
CA GLY A 57 -13.81 -2.81 0.72
C GLY A 57 -12.76 -3.01 -0.39
N LEU A 58 -11.84 -2.05 -0.51
CA LEU A 58 -10.78 -2.04 -1.52
C LEU A 58 -9.39 -1.91 -0.89
N LEU A 59 -8.48 -2.82 -1.24
CA LEU A 59 -7.04 -2.70 -1.01
C LEU A 59 -6.33 -2.52 -2.35
N SER A 60 -5.59 -1.42 -2.53
CA SER A 60 -4.78 -1.14 -3.70
C SER A 60 -3.30 -1.13 -3.33
N VAL A 61 -2.52 -1.99 -3.96
CA VAL A 61 -1.08 -2.13 -3.72
C VAL A 61 -0.34 -1.70 -4.98
N TYR A 62 0.40 -0.60 -4.89
CA TYR A 62 1.18 -0.04 -5.98
C TYR A 62 2.66 -0.41 -5.87
N ALA A 63 3.47 0.01 -6.84
CA ALA A 63 4.91 -0.25 -6.87
C ALA A 63 5.58 0.08 -5.52
N GLY A 64 6.36 -0.88 -5.02
CA GLY A 64 7.04 -0.78 -3.73
C GLY A 64 6.16 -1.01 -2.50
N GLY A 65 4.83 -1.05 -2.63
CA GLY A 65 3.94 -1.51 -1.57
C GLY A 65 4.08 -3.01 -1.34
N ILE A 66 4.15 -3.42 -0.07
CA ILE A 66 4.21 -4.82 0.35
C ILE A 66 3.01 -5.10 1.24
N VAL A 67 2.25 -6.16 0.93
CA VAL A 67 1.16 -6.63 1.80
C VAL A 67 1.38 -8.08 2.20
N LYS A 68 1.20 -8.39 3.48
CA LYS A 68 1.36 -9.75 4.03
C LYS A 68 0.13 -10.16 4.83
N ASP A 69 -0.13 -11.47 4.86
CA ASP A 69 -1.23 -12.08 5.61
C ASP A 69 -2.58 -11.40 5.34
N THR A 70 -2.88 -11.17 4.06
CA THR A 70 -4.12 -10.51 3.64
C THR A 70 -5.24 -11.53 3.45
N ARG A 71 -6.36 -11.32 4.15
CA ARG A 71 -7.60 -12.09 3.98
C ARG A 71 -8.62 -11.26 3.22
N VAL A 72 -9.06 -11.75 2.06
CA VAL A 72 -10.14 -11.13 1.28
C VAL A 72 -11.40 -11.98 1.40
N ASN A 73 -12.44 -11.44 2.02
CA ASN A 73 -13.75 -12.08 2.14
C ASN A 73 -14.63 -11.77 0.91
N GLY A 74 -15.75 -12.49 0.76
CA GLY A 74 -16.64 -12.34 -0.41
C GLY A 74 -17.04 -10.89 -0.69
N GLY A 75 -16.83 -10.45 -1.94
CA GLY A 75 -17.11 -9.08 -2.40
C GLY A 75 -16.06 -8.03 -2.03
N GLY A 76 -15.00 -8.39 -1.29
CA GLY A 76 -13.84 -7.53 -1.09
C GLY A 76 -12.89 -7.59 -2.29
N VAL A 77 -12.10 -6.55 -2.51
CA VAL A 77 -11.22 -6.43 -3.67
C VAL A 77 -9.79 -6.12 -3.26
N LEU A 78 -8.84 -6.88 -3.79
CA LEU A 78 -7.40 -6.60 -3.76
C LEU A 78 -6.92 -6.35 -5.20
N LEU A 79 -6.34 -5.18 -5.45
CA LEU A 79 -5.71 -4.83 -6.73
C LEU A 79 -4.22 -4.61 -6.52
N THR A 80 -3.40 -5.23 -7.36
CA THR A 80 -1.95 -5.01 -7.40
C THR A 80 -1.58 -4.33 -8.72
N PHE A 81 -0.77 -3.28 -8.63
CA PHE A 81 -0.31 -2.49 -9.75
C PHE A 81 1.23 -2.57 -9.79
N LEU A 82 1.75 -3.47 -10.63
CA LEU A 82 3.19 -3.51 -10.92
C LEU A 82 3.53 -2.40 -11.92
N THR A 83 4.60 -1.66 -11.68
CA THR A 83 5.32 -0.96 -12.75
C THR A 83 6.08 -2.02 -13.54
N ALA A 84 5.67 -2.25 -14.79
CA ALA A 84 6.48 -3.03 -15.72
C ALA A 84 7.82 -2.32 -15.92
N LEU A 85 8.93 -3.04 -15.69
CA LEU A 85 10.28 -2.57 -16.01
C LEU A 85 10.35 -2.32 -17.53
N HIS A 86 10.65 -1.09 -17.96
CA HIS A 86 11.10 -0.87 -19.34
C HIS A 86 12.40 -1.69 -19.54
N ARG A 87 12.37 -2.58 -20.54
CA ARG A 87 13.55 -3.30 -21.04
C ARG A 87 14.44 -2.35 -21.85
#